data_AF-A0A520XUJ7-F1
#
_entry.id   AF-A0A520XUJ7-F1
#
_cell.length_a   1.000
_cell.length_b   1.000
_cell.length_c   1.000
_cell.angle_alpha   90.00
_cell.angle_beta   90.00
_cell.angle_gamma   90.00
#
_symmetry.space_group_name_H-M   'P 1'
#
loop_
_entity.id
_entity.type
_entity.pdbx_description
1 polymer ?
#
loop_
_entity_poly.entity_id
_entity_poly.type
_entity_poly.pdbx_seq_one_letter_code
_entity_poly.pdbx_strand_id
1 'polypeptide(L)'
;MSEPSAWGRSLTFWTRTNLIYLMAVTVTGALVRLTSSGLGCTDWPACEDASPVGEAGFHSVIEFGNRVVSGLAIIPVIGAWLALRHVRPDLQKWIWALVVGFLGQVVLGMLVTRTELDPRVVLGHFLLSIVLVWLAAGLLSGAITRRDFRPTSADALMVATRGSAPRTAEPAEMRIQTHGGTPESPI
;
A
#
# COMPACT_ATOMS: atom_id res chain seq x y z
N MET A 1 -17.20 11.52 14.42
CA MET A 1 -16.24 10.84 13.52
C MET A 1 -15.92 11.80 12.39
N SER A 2 -14.67 12.24 12.22
CA SER A 2 -14.32 13.12 11.11
C SER A 2 -14.30 12.33 9.80
N GLU A 3 -14.97 12.84 8.78
CA GLU A 3 -14.92 12.31 7.41
C GLU A 3 -13.47 12.00 6.98
N PRO A 4 -13.18 10.79 6.48
CA PRO A 4 -11.84 10.47 6.00
C PRO A 4 -11.48 11.39 4.83
N SER A 5 -10.25 11.94 4.83
CA SER A 5 -9.76 12.78 3.72
C SER A 5 -9.93 12.06 2.37
N ALA A 6 -10.10 12.82 1.28
CA ALA A 6 -10.20 12.27 -0.08
C ALA A 6 -9.01 11.35 -0.43
N TRP A 7 -7.81 11.72 0.02
CA TRP A 7 -6.57 10.93 -0.10
C TRP A 7 -6.62 9.62 0.69
N GLY A 8 -7.18 9.67 1.89
CA GLY A 8 -7.54 8.48 2.66
C GLY A 8 -8.42 7.58 1.80
N ARG A 9 -9.64 8.00 1.46
CA ARG A 9 -10.60 7.17 0.73
C ARG A 9 -10.02 6.53 -0.54
N SER A 10 -9.26 7.31 -1.33
CA SER A 10 -8.54 6.83 -2.51
C SER A 10 -7.56 5.69 -2.17
N LEU A 11 -6.75 5.83 -1.13
CA LEU A 11 -5.81 4.81 -0.67
C LEU A 11 -6.50 3.47 -0.29
N THR A 12 -7.60 3.50 0.48
CA THR A 12 -8.32 2.24 0.79
C THR A 12 -8.98 1.67 -0.45
N PHE A 13 -9.53 2.52 -1.32
CA PHE A 13 -10.12 2.05 -2.56
C PHE A 13 -9.10 1.24 -3.37
N TRP A 14 -7.93 1.80 -3.65
CA TRP A 14 -6.92 1.11 -4.46
C TRP A 14 -6.36 -0.15 -3.80
N THR A 15 -6.03 -0.11 -2.51
CA THR A 15 -5.51 -1.28 -1.79
C THR A 15 -6.54 -2.40 -1.66
N ARG A 16 -7.83 -2.06 -1.48
CA ARG A 16 -8.94 -3.02 -1.46
C ARG A 16 -9.17 -3.61 -2.84
N THR A 17 -9.20 -2.79 -3.88
CA THR A 17 -9.31 -3.25 -5.26
C THR A 17 -8.17 -4.21 -5.60
N ASN A 18 -6.93 -3.89 -5.22
CA ASN A 18 -5.78 -4.77 -5.42
C ASN A 18 -5.96 -6.15 -4.76
N LEU A 19 -6.39 -6.18 -3.50
CA LEU A 19 -6.64 -7.44 -2.78
C LEU A 19 -7.70 -8.29 -3.50
N ILE A 20 -8.86 -7.70 -3.81
CA ILE A 20 -9.95 -8.41 -4.51
C ILE A 20 -9.45 -8.95 -5.86
N TYR A 21 -8.67 -8.14 -6.58
CA TYR A 21 -8.15 -8.50 -7.88
C TYR A 21 -7.19 -9.70 -7.81
N LEU A 22 -6.25 -9.69 -6.86
CA LEU A 22 -5.31 -10.81 -6.66
C LEU A 22 -6.03 -12.10 -6.25
N MET A 23 -7.09 -12.00 -5.44
CA MET A 23 -7.94 -13.15 -5.11
C MET A 23 -8.64 -13.69 -6.36
N ALA A 24 -9.23 -12.82 -7.18
CA ALA A 24 -9.89 -13.21 -8.42
C ALA A 24 -8.93 -13.93 -9.38
N VAL A 25 -7.75 -13.35 -9.64
CA VAL A 25 -6.68 -13.95 -10.46
C VAL A 25 -6.27 -15.33 -9.95
N THR A 26 -6.13 -15.47 -8.63
CA THR A 26 -5.75 -16.76 -8.02
C THR A 26 -6.83 -17.82 -8.23
N VAL A 27 -8.10 -17.45 -8.07
CA VAL A 27 -9.24 -18.36 -8.30
C VAL A 27 -9.38 -18.73 -9.78
N THR A 28 -9.24 -17.77 -10.70
CA THR A 28 -9.28 -18.07 -12.14
C THR A 28 -8.12 -18.97 -12.56
N GLY A 29 -6.93 -18.78 -11.99
CA GLY A 29 -5.79 -19.67 -12.22
C GLY A 29 -6.03 -21.09 -11.69
N ALA A 30 -6.66 -21.22 -10.52
CA ALA A 30 -7.08 -22.53 -9.99
C ALA A 30 -8.10 -23.21 -10.91
N LEU A 31 -9.06 -22.45 -11.45
CA LEU A 31 -10.03 -22.96 -12.42
C LEU A 31 -9.34 -23.50 -13.68
N VAL A 32 -8.40 -22.76 -14.28
CA VAL A 32 -7.61 -23.22 -15.44
C VAL A 32 -7.00 -24.59 -15.19
N ARG A 33 -6.45 -24.82 -13.98
CA ARG A 33 -5.86 -26.12 -13.61
C ARG A 33 -6.93 -27.20 -13.43
N LEU A 34 -8.03 -26.89 -12.74
CA LEU A 34 -9.12 -27.83 -12.47
C LEU A 34 -9.87 -28.23 -13.74
N THR A 35 -9.91 -27.36 -14.74
CA THR A 35 -10.49 -27.64 -16.07
C THR A 35 -9.48 -28.23 -17.05
N SER A 36 -8.26 -28.55 -16.61
CA SER A 36 -7.15 -29.04 -17.47
C SER A 36 -6.80 -28.12 -18.65
N SER A 37 -7.10 -26.83 -18.55
CA SER A 37 -6.90 -25.83 -19.62
C SER A 37 -5.50 -25.21 -19.62
N GLY A 38 -4.54 -25.74 -18.85
CA GLY A 38 -3.23 -25.12 -18.65
C GLY A 38 -2.25 -25.18 -19.83
N LEU A 39 -2.61 -25.90 -20.90
CA LEU A 39 -1.90 -25.97 -22.20
C LEU A 39 -2.86 -25.66 -23.36
N GLY A 40 -3.94 -24.91 -23.10
CA GLY A 40 -4.88 -24.48 -24.14
C GLY A 40 -4.26 -23.50 -25.13
N CYS A 41 -3.16 -22.83 -24.78
CA CYS A 41 -2.42 -21.93 -25.65
C CYS A 41 -0.96 -22.36 -25.82
N THR A 42 -0.54 -22.47 -27.09
CA THR A 42 0.82 -22.89 -27.50
C THR A 42 1.87 -21.81 -27.31
N ASP A 43 1.50 -20.53 -27.50
CA ASP A 43 2.39 -19.38 -27.34
C ASP A 43 2.17 -18.61 -26.03
N TRP A 44 3.11 -17.72 -25.71
CA TRP A 44 3.02 -16.71 -24.64
C TRP A 44 3.77 -15.44 -25.07
N PRO A 45 3.24 -14.21 -24.84
CA PRO A 45 2.10 -13.84 -23.99
C PRO A 45 0.72 -13.93 -24.66
N ALA A 46 0.67 -13.90 -25.99
CA ALA A 46 -0.53 -14.16 -26.76
C ALA A 46 -0.77 -15.68 -26.90
N CYS A 47 -1.97 -16.08 -27.33
CA CYS A 47 -2.19 -17.43 -27.88
C CYS A 47 -1.91 -17.41 -29.40
N GLU A 48 -2.15 -18.53 -30.08
CA GLU A 48 -1.92 -18.73 -31.52
C GLU A 48 -2.49 -17.59 -32.38
N ASP A 49 -1.64 -17.00 -33.24
CA ASP A 49 -1.95 -15.84 -34.09
C ASP A 49 -2.61 -14.64 -33.37
N ALA A 50 -2.37 -14.50 -32.06
CA ALA A 50 -3.04 -13.54 -31.18
C ALA A 50 -4.58 -13.67 -31.14
N SER A 51 -5.13 -14.82 -31.53
CA SER A 51 -6.54 -15.15 -31.40
C SER A 51 -6.87 -15.64 -29.98
N PRO A 52 -7.99 -15.19 -29.38
CA PRO A 52 -8.50 -15.76 -28.13
C PRO A 52 -9.05 -17.20 -28.29
N VAL A 53 -9.28 -17.63 -29.54
CA VAL A 53 -9.73 -18.98 -29.88
C VAL A 53 -8.62 -19.64 -30.70
N GLY A 54 -7.79 -20.44 -30.03
CA GLY A 54 -6.79 -21.30 -30.68
C GLY A 54 -7.38 -22.66 -31.06
N GLU A 55 -6.54 -23.58 -31.52
CA GLU A 55 -6.97 -24.93 -31.93
C GLU A 55 -7.64 -25.73 -30.80
N ALA A 56 -7.28 -25.49 -29.54
CA ALA A 56 -7.89 -26.15 -28.38
C ALA A 56 -9.27 -25.56 -27.98
N GLY A 57 -9.82 -24.66 -28.79
CA GLY A 57 -11.19 -24.16 -28.68
C GLY A 57 -11.50 -23.53 -27.32
N PHE A 58 -12.44 -24.11 -26.57
CA PHE A 58 -12.87 -23.58 -25.27
C PHE A 58 -11.75 -23.56 -24.22
N HIS A 59 -10.82 -24.51 -24.26
CA HIS A 59 -9.70 -24.53 -23.31
C HIS A 59 -8.74 -23.35 -23.53
N SER A 60 -8.50 -22.96 -24.79
CA SER A 60 -7.69 -21.77 -25.12
C SER A 60 -8.32 -20.49 -24.57
N VAL A 61 -9.65 -20.36 -24.67
CA VAL A 61 -10.38 -19.19 -24.15
C VAL A 61 -10.22 -19.05 -22.63
N ILE A 62 -10.30 -20.18 -21.90
CA ILE A 62 -10.13 -20.18 -20.44
C ILE A 62 -8.70 -19.77 -20.06
N GLU A 63 -7.68 -20.31 -20.74
CA GLU A 63 -6.30 -19.96 -20.46
C GLU A 63 -5.98 -18.51 -20.82
N PHE A 64 -6.37 -18.08 -22.02
CA PHE A 64 -6.21 -16.71 -22.49
C PHE A 64 -6.90 -15.71 -21.58
N GLY A 65 -8.14 -16.01 -21.16
CA GLY A 65 -8.89 -15.19 -20.22
C GLY A 65 -8.14 -15.00 -18.90
N ASN A 66 -7.58 -16.07 -18.34
CA ASN A 66 -6.77 -15.95 -17.12
C ASN A 66 -5.51 -15.09 -17.34
N ARG A 67 -4.85 -15.20 -18.51
CA ARG A 67 -3.68 -14.36 -18.84
C ARG A 67 -4.05 -12.88 -18.94
N VAL A 68 -5.17 -12.55 -19.59
CA VAL A 68 -5.68 -11.18 -19.72
C VAL A 68 -6.01 -10.59 -18.34
N VAL A 69 -6.77 -11.33 -17.52
CA VAL A 69 -7.10 -10.89 -16.15
C VAL A 69 -5.82 -10.71 -15.34
N SER A 70 -4.88 -11.65 -15.39
CA SER A 70 -3.60 -11.51 -14.68
C SER A 70 -2.80 -10.27 -15.12
N GLY A 71 -2.76 -9.96 -16.41
CA GLY A 71 -2.08 -8.78 -16.95
C GLY A 71 -2.69 -7.47 -16.45
N LEU A 72 -4.02 -7.40 -16.36
CA LEU A 72 -4.75 -6.24 -15.86
C LEU A 72 -4.57 -5.99 -14.35
N ALA A 73 -4.02 -6.95 -13.59
CA ALA A 73 -3.70 -6.79 -12.17
C ALA A 73 -2.68 -5.68 -11.89
N ILE A 74 -1.92 -5.23 -12.91
CA ILE A 74 -0.99 -4.12 -12.77
C ILE A 74 -1.69 -2.79 -12.44
N ILE A 75 -2.94 -2.61 -12.90
CA ILE A 75 -3.71 -1.36 -12.72
C ILE A 75 -3.92 -1.03 -11.24
N PRO A 76 -4.51 -1.91 -10.41
CA PRO A 76 -4.68 -1.62 -9.00
C PRO A 76 -3.35 -1.52 -8.23
N VAL A 77 -2.29 -2.21 -8.67
CA VAL A 77 -0.94 -2.07 -8.09
C VAL A 77 -0.39 -0.65 -8.31
N ILE A 78 -0.48 -0.13 -9.54
CA ILE A 78 -0.07 1.24 -9.88
C ILE A 78 -0.92 2.25 -9.13
N GLY A 79 -2.24 2.05 -9.09
CA GLY A 79 -3.17 2.92 -8.36
C GLY A 79 -2.84 3.00 -6.87
N ALA A 80 -2.53 1.87 -6.25
CA ALA A 80 -2.08 1.82 -4.86
C ALA A 80 -0.74 2.55 -4.68
N TRP A 81 0.24 2.32 -5.56
CA TRP A 81 1.52 3.02 -5.52
C TRP A 81 1.37 4.55 -5.59
N LEU A 82 0.58 5.04 -6.55
CA LEU A 82 0.31 6.49 -6.71
C LEU A 82 -0.39 7.08 -5.49
N ALA A 83 -1.33 6.35 -4.87
CA ALA A 83 -2.04 6.81 -3.68
C ALA A 83 -1.16 6.83 -2.42
N LEU A 84 -0.16 5.94 -2.33
CA LEU A 84 0.73 5.84 -1.18
C LEU A 84 1.97 6.74 -1.26
N ARG A 85 2.54 6.96 -2.46
CA ARG A 85 3.91 7.47 -2.62
C ARG A 85 4.19 8.81 -1.91
N HIS A 86 3.17 9.64 -1.74
CA HIS A 86 3.27 10.96 -1.11
C HIS A 86 2.60 11.04 0.27
N VAL A 87 1.88 9.99 0.70
CA VAL A 87 1.01 10.04 1.89
C VAL A 87 1.53 9.12 3.00
N ARG A 88 2.03 7.92 2.67
CA ARG A 88 2.39 6.87 3.63
C ARG A 88 3.74 6.21 3.29
N PRO A 89 4.89 6.87 3.56
CA PRO A 89 6.21 6.30 3.31
C PRO A 89 6.44 5.00 4.10
N ASP A 90 5.83 4.87 5.29
CA ASP A 90 5.90 3.69 6.15
C ASP A 90 5.35 2.40 5.52
N LEU A 91 4.44 2.56 4.54
CA LEU A 91 3.82 1.45 3.81
C LEU A 91 4.47 1.17 2.45
N GLN A 92 5.44 1.97 2.00
CA GLN A 92 6.09 1.80 0.70
C GLN A 92 6.78 0.44 0.54
N LYS A 93 7.34 -0.12 1.62
CA LYS A 93 7.96 -1.45 1.60
C LYS A 93 6.99 -2.56 1.19
N TRP A 94 5.71 -2.44 1.56
CA TRP A 94 4.67 -3.42 1.21
C TRP A 94 4.32 -3.34 -0.27
N ILE A 95 4.24 -2.13 -0.83
CA ILE A 95 4.03 -1.97 -2.27
C ILE A 95 5.20 -2.53 -3.05
N TRP A 96 6.43 -2.22 -2.66
CA TRP A 96 7.61 -2.75 -3.35
C TRP A 96 7.66 -4.27 -3.28
N ALA A 97 7.30 -4.88 -2.15
CA ALA A 97 7.15 -6.33 -2.05
C ALA A 97 6.08 -6.88 -3.02
N LEU A 98 4.93 -6.20 -3.15
CA LEU A 98 3.90 -6.56 -4.12
C LEU A 98 4.37 -6.42 -5.58
N VAL A 99 5.07 -5.34 -5.92
CA VAL A 99 5.61 -5.11 -7.27
C VAL A 99 6.64 -6.19 -7.63
N VAL A 100 7.62 -6.44 -6.74
CA VAL A 100 8.64 -7.46 -6.97
C VAL A 100 8.02 -8.84 -7.06
N GLY A 101 7.07 -9.18 -6.18
CA GLY A 101 6.38 -10.46 -6.25
C GLY A 101 5.49 -10.60 -7.49
N PHE A 102 4.86 -9.51 -7.97
CA PHE A 102 4.11 -9.53 -9.23
C PHE A 102 5.03 -9.78 -10.43
N LEU A 103 6.22 -9.18 -10.47
CA LEU A 103 7.22 -9.52 -11.49
C LEU A 103 7.64 -10.99 -11.41
N GLY A 104 7.80 -11.51 -10.18
CA GLY A 104 8.03 -12.94 -9.95
C GLY A 104 6.89 -13.82 -10.48
N GLN A 105 5.63 -13.39 -10.36
CA GLN A 105 4.47 -14.08 -10.94
C GLN A 105 4.52 -14.14 -12.46
N VAL A 106 4.88 -13.03 -13.12
CA VAL A 106 5.03 -13.00 -14.58
C VAL A 106 6.09 -14.01 -15.03
N VAL A 107 7.24 -14.04 -14.35
CA VAL A 107 8.33 -14.98 -14.65
C VAL A 107 7.90 -16.42 -14.39
N LEU A 108 7.30 -16.72 -13.23
CA LEU A 108 6.84 -18.08 -12.92
C LEU A 108 5.72 -18.52 -13.87
N GLY A 109 4.79 -17.64 -14.24
CA GLY A 109 3.73 -17.94 -15.20
C GLY A 109 4.27 -18.29 -16.58
N MET A 110 5.27 -17.55 -17.07
CA MET A 110 6.00 -17.90 -18.29
C MET A 110 6.73 -19.25 -18.16
N LEU A 111 7.34 -19.53 -17.00
CA LEU A 111 8.03 -20.81 -16.80
C LEU A 111 7.05 -21.99 -16.75
N VAL A 112 5.85 -21.84 -16.19
CA VAL A 112 4.82 -22.90 -16.17
C VAL A 112 4.51 -23.40 -17.57
N THR A 113 4.39 -22.50 -18.55
CA THR A 113 4.10 -22.90 -19.95
C THR A 113 5.32 -23.53 -20.61
N ARG A 114 6.51 -22.93 -20.42
CA ARG A 114 7.79 -23.44 -20.95
C ARG A 114 8.21 -24.80 -20.38
N THR A 115 7.71 -25.15 -19.20
CA THR A 115 8.02 -26.41 -18.50
C THR A 115 6.86 -27.41 -18.57
N GLU A 116 5.91 -27.19 -19.48
CA GLU A 116 4.78 -28.09 -19.72
C GLU A 116 4.03 -28.46 -18.42
N LEU A 117 3.75 -27.44 -17.60
CA LEU A 117 3.09 -27.59 -16.29
C LEU A 117 3.88 -28.43 -15.26
N ASP A 118 5.22 -28.35 -15.21
CA ASP A 118 6.01 -29.00 -14.15
C ASP A 118 5.40 -28.67 -12.77
N PRO A 119 4.99 -29.68 -11.99
CA PRO A 119 4.29 -29.48 -10.73
C PRO A 119 5.03 -28.59 -9.74
N ARG A 120 6.37 -28.57 -9.77
CA ARG A 120 7.19 -27.73 -8.89
C ARG A 120 7.05 -26.26 -9.24
N VAL A 121 7.04 -25.94 -10.53
CA VAL A 121 6.89 -24.57 -11.02
C VAL A 121 5.47 -24.07 -10.82
N VAL A 122 4.47 -24.92 -11.12
CA VAL A 122 3.05 -24.64 -10.85
C VAL A 122 2.80 -24.39 -9.36
N LEU A 123 3.37 -25.24 -8.49
CA LEU A 123 3.27 -25.05 -7.04
C LEU A 123 3.94 -23.75 -6.59
N GLY A 124 5.14 -23.46 -7.08
CA GLY A 124 5.84 -22.20 -6.80
C GLY A 124 5.02 -20.98 -7.22
N HIS A 125 4.37 -21.05 -8.39
CA HIS A 125 3.47 -20.01 -8.91
C HIS A 125 2.27 -19.79 -7.97
N PHE A 126 1.57 -20.86 -7.56
CA PHE A 126 0.45 -20.75 -6.62
C PHE A 126 0.86 -20.27 -5.23
N LEU A 127 1.99 -20.75 -4.69
CA LEU A 127 2.49 -20.32 -3.38
C LEU A 127 2.83 -18.83 -3.37
N LEU A 128 3.49 -18.33 -4.42
CA LEU A 128 3.77 -16.92 -4.54
C LEU A 128 2.46 -16.10 -4.64
N SER A 129 1.41 -16.62 -5.27
CA SER A 129 0.11 -15.93 -5.35
C SER A 129 -0.52 -15.77 -3.96
N ILE A 130 -0.46 -16.83 -3.14
CA ILE A 130 -0.92 -16.78 -1.75
C ILE A 130 -0.15 -15.74 -0.94
N VAL A 131 1.18 -15.68 -1.11
CA VAL A 131 2.02 -14.66 -0.46
C VAL A 131 1.63 -13.25 -0.91
N LEU A 132 1.37 -13.03 -2.19
CA LEU A 132 0.92 -11.74 -2.70
C LEU A 132 -0.44 -11.32 -2.15
N VAL A 133 -1.39 -12.24 -2.05
CA VAL A 133 -2.70 -12.00 -1.42
C VAL A 133 -2.50 -11.62 0.06
N TRP A 134 -1.63 -12.32 0.79
CA TRP A 134 -1.30 -11.99 2.17
C TRP A 134 -0.67 -10.59 2.30
N LEU A 135 0.29 -10.25 1.43
CA LEU A 135 0.91 -8.92 1.39
C LEU A 135 -0.13 -7.82 1.09
N ALA A 136 -1.06 -8.06 0.17
CA ALA A 136 -2.12 -7.12 -0.18
C ALA A 136 -3.11 -6.94 0.98
N ALA A 137 -3.45 -8.01 1.70
CA ALA A 137 -4.27 -7.95 2.90
C ALA A 137 -3.57 -7.14 4.00
N GLY A 138 -2.28 -7.39 4.26
CA GLY A 138 -1.50 -6.62 5.22
C GLY A 138 -1.38 -5.13 4.86
N LEU A 139 -1.20 -4.82 3.57
CA LEU A 139 -1.22 -3.44 3.07
C LEU A 139 -2.57 -2.76 3.29
N LEU A 140 -3.69 -3.46 3.00
CA LEU A 140 -5.03 -2.94 3.24
C LEU A 140 -5.28 -2.72 4.74
N SER A 141 -4.89 -3.67 5.59
CA SER A 141 -4.97 -3.51 7.05
C SER A 141 -4.17 -2.29 7.51
N GLY A 142 -2.94 -2.10 7.04
CA GLY A 142 -2.13 -0.91 7.31
C GLY A 142 -2.79 0.39 6.85
N ALA A 143 -3.42 0.37 5.67
CA ALA A 143 -4.15 1.51 5.10
C ALA A 143 -5.44 1.86 5.86
N ILE A 144 -6.09 0.89 6.51
CA ILE A 144 -7.30 1.10 7.32
C ILE A 144 -6.93 1.51 8.75
N THR A 145 -6.10 0.73 9.45
CA THR A 145 -5.81 0.89 10.89
C THR A 145 -5.05 2.18 11.20
N ARG A 146 -4.16 2.63 10.32
CA ARG A 146 -3.35 3.84 10.58
C ARG A 146 -3.99 5.16 10.13
N ARG A 147 -5.27 5.13 9.74
CA ARG A 147 -6.08 6.35 9.57
C ARG A 147 -6.41 7.05 10.88
N ASP A 148 -6.41 6.31 11.99
CA ASP A 148 -6.84 6.83 13.28
C ASP A 148 -5.71 7.51 14.07
N PHE A 149 -4.46 7.44 13.61
CA PHE A 149 -3.35 8.18 14.21
C PHE A 149 -3.30 9.60 13.64
N ARG A 150 -4.20 10.47 14.12
CA ARG A 150 -3.94 11.92 14.12
C ARG A 150 -2.70 12.18 14.99
N PRO A 151 -1.73 13.03 14.60
CA PRO A 151 -0.91 13.67 15.62
C PRO A 151 -1.89 14.33 16.59
N THR A 152 -1.85 13.93 17.85
CA THR A 152 -2.70 14.52 18.87
C THR A 152 -2.47 16.03 18.82
N SER A 153 -3.53 16.83 18.97
CA SER A 153 -3.40 18.28 19.12
C SER A 153 -2.39 18.65 20.21
N ALA A 154 -2.09 17.76 21.16
CA ALA A 154 -1.00 17.86 22.12
C ALA A 154 0.40 17.99 21.48
N ASP A 155 0.70 17.27 20.39
CA ASP A 155 2.01 17.35 19.73
C ASP A 155 2.16 18.65 18.93
N ALA A 156 1.08 19.06 18.25
CA ALA A 156 1.02 20.35 17.57
C ALA A 156 1.05 21.53 18.57
N LEU A 157 0.40 21.39 19.72
CA LEU A 157 0.41 22.38 20.80
C LEU A 157 1.75 22.40 21.53
N MET A 158 2.43 21.27 21.73
CA MET A 158 3.79 21.22 22.30
C MET A 158 4.82 21.90 21.38
N VAL A 159 4.69 21.73 20.07
CA VAL A 159 5.56 22.42 19.10
C VAL A 159 5.24 23.92 19.06
N ALA A 160 3.97 24.31 19.11
CA ALA A 160 3.56 25.71 19.15
C ALA A 160 3.95 26.41 20.47
N THR A 161 3.89 25.71 21.61
CA THR A 161 4.24 26.25 22.94
C THR A 161 5.75 26.26 23.21
N ARG A 162 6.54 25.42 22.55
CA ARG A 162 8.01 25.52 22.59
C ARG A 162 8.55 26.79 21.92
N GLY A 163 7.78 27.42 21.03
CA GLY A 163 8.16 28.68 20.37
C GLY A 163 7.84 29.95 21.16
N SER A 164 7.06 29.85 22.26
CA SER A 164 6.49 31.02 22.96
C SER A 164 6.98 31.20 24.39
N ALA A 165 8.06 30.54 24.80
CA ALA A 165 8.70 30.84 26.10
C ALA A 165 9.21 32.29 26.08
N PRO A 166 8.68 33.20 26.93
CA PRO A 166 9.22 34.55 27.03
C PRO A 166 10.66 34.46 27.53
N ARG A 167 11.59 35.12 26.84
CA ARG A 167 12.90 35.45 27.42
C ARG A 167 12.62 36.19 28.72
N THR A 168 12.82 35.53 29.85
CA THR A 168 12.71 36.13 31.18
C THR A 168 13.62 37.34 31.21
N ALA A 169 13.02 38.53 31.29
CA ALA A 169 13.75 39.75 31.56
C ALA A 169 14.39 39.62 32.94
N GLU A 170 15.70 39.84 32.96
CA GLU A 170 16.51 39.97 34.17
C GLU A 170 15.92 41.10 35.05
N PRO A 171 15.57 40.85 36.32
CA PRO A 171 14.98 41.88 37.16
C PRO A 171 16.07 42.88 37.58
N ALA A 172 15.99 44.08 37.04
CA ALA A 172 16.74 45.24 37.52
C ALA A 172 16.35 45.51 38.99
N GLU A 173 17.31 45.43 39.90
CA GLU A 173 17.12 45.74 41.32
C GLU A 173 16.64 47.19 41.50
N MET A 174 15.42 47.32 41.99
CA MET A 174 14.80 48.59 42.36
C MET A 174 15.29 49.02 43.74
N ARG A 175 16.32 49.88 43.77
CA ARG A 175 16.79 50.56 44.98
C ARG A 175 15.81 51.66 45.38
N ILE A 176 14.91 51.38 46.32
CA ILE A 176 14.10 52.40 47.01
C ILE A 176 14.84 52.81 48.29
N GLN A 177 15.46 54.00 48.27
CA GLN A 177 15.83 54.70 49.49
C GLN A 177 14.58 55.40 50.03
N THR A 178 14.06 54.89 51.14
CA THR A 178 12.94 55.49 51.86
C THR A 178 13.40 56.76 52.59
N HIS A 179 12.89 57.91 52.17
CA HIS A 179 12.89 59.13 52.97
C HIS A 179 11.79 59.02 54.04
N GLY A 180 12.18 59.07 55.32
CA GLY A 180 11.26 59.22 56.44
C GLY A 180 11.92 60.12 57.49
N GLY A 181 11.47 61.38 57.56
CA GLY A 181 12.01 62.40 58.44
C GLY A 181 11.54 62.26 59.89
N THR A 182 12.33 62.84 60.79
CA THR A 182 12.00 63.13 62.19
C THR A 182 12.01 64.65 62.40
N PRO A 183 10.97 65.27 62.97
CA PRO A 183 11.02 66.66 63.39
C PRO A 183 11.18 66.77 64.91
N GLU A 184 12.34 67.22 65.39
CA GLU A 184 12.63 67.74 66.74
C GLU A 184 13.87 68.63 66.57
N SER A 185 14.09 69.82 67.15
CA SER A 185 13.44 70.71 68.11
C SER A 185 14.30 72.01 68.11
N PRO A 186 13.78 73.21 68.45
CA PRO A 186 14.49 74.48 68.27
C PRO A 186 15.30 74.92 69.50
N ILE A 187 16.57 75.31 69.31
CA ILE A 187 17.32 76.32 70.08
C ILE A 187 18.27 77.06 69.12
#